data_AF-A0A7Z9Q1Y2-F1
#
_entry.id   AF-A0A7Z9Q1Y2-F1
#
_cell.length_a   1.000
_cell.length_b   1.000
_cell.length_c   1.000
_cell.angle_alpha   90.00
_cell.angle_beta   90.00
_cell.angle_gamma   90.00
#
_symmetry.space_group_name_H-M   'P 1'
#
loop_
_entity.id
_entity.type
_entity.pdbx_description
1 polymer ?
#
loop_
_entity_poly.entity_id
_entity_poly.type
_entity_poly.pdbx_seq_one_letter_code
_entity_poly.pdbx_strand_id
1 'polypeptide(L)'
;MKLVGRQPVDGTERPVIYIGKRVWKDSSGNVRTAKPYTAEYFLEGKQQFRSLKLTNKVAAIQAAHELHRSIRLGEPTAAPAEIRLEEMAQRSLATVRGMGRAPKTLQKYELVCDQLLRFCDEHKLVYANRFSEELFWAFAESMNQLSEKTRHDRLIVVQQLFKWGCERAELITKNPIRKVRVRKPPPTDQPCFTPEQ
;
A
#
# COMPACT_ATOMS: atom_id res chain seq x y z
N MET A 1 3.30 29.96 -3.05
CA MET A 1 2.88 29.71 -1.65
C MET A 1 3.86 30.41 -0.71
N LYS A 2 3.39 31.11 0.34
CA LYS A 2 4.25 31.86 1.27
C LYS A 2 4.29 31.19 2.66
N LEU A 3 5.48 31.02 3.21
CA LEU A 3 5.69 30.61 4.60
C LEU A 3 5.98 31.84 5.46
N VAL A 4 5.25 32.01 6.55
CA VAL A 4 5.53 33.00 7.60
C VAL A 4 6.49 32.41 8.62
N GLY A 5 7.47 33.20 9.05
CA GLY A 5 8.55 32.74 9.93
C GLY A 5 9.44 31.70 9.25
N ARG A 6 9.63 31.83 7.93
CA ARG A 6 10.51 30.96 7.14
C ARG A 6 11.93 31.08 7.66
N GLN A 7 12.48 29.97 8.14
CA GLN A 7 13.86 29.88 8.61
C GLN A 7 14.52 28.62 8.06
N PRO A 8 15.81 28.68 7.68
CA PRO A 8 16.57 27.48 7.37
C PRO A 8 16.72 26.62 8.63
N VAL A 9 16.83 25.30 8.44
CA VAL A 9 17.21 24.36 9.49
C VAL A 9 18.69 24.05 9.34
N ASP A 10 19.48 24.43 10.34
CA ASP A 10 20.92 24.21 10.36
C ASP A 10 21.26 22.73 10.18
N GLY A 11 22.34 22.41 9.45
CA GLY A 11 22.72 21.03 9.15
C GLY A 11 21.88 20.34 8.05
N THR A 12 21.02 21.08 7.36
CA THR A 12 20.37 20.63 6.11
C THR A 12 20.92 21.44 4.93
N GLU A 13 21.97 20.96 4.28
CA GLU A 13 22.63 21.72 3.19
C GLU A 13 22.32 21.16 1.81
N ARG A 14 21.98 19.86 1.72
CA ARG A 14 21.76 19.13 0.46
C ARG A 14 20.66 18.07 0.61
N PRO A 15 19.36 18.45 0.45
CA PRO A 15 18.86 19.80 0.18
C PRO A 15 18.70 20.67 1.44
N VAL A 16 18.69 21.98 1.25
CA VAL A 16 18.33 22.93 2.32
C VAL A 16 16.85 22.82 2.63
N ILE A 17 16.54 22.58 3.91
CA ILE A 17 15.17 22.53 4.41
C ILE A 17 14.87 23.83 5.16
N TYR A 18 13.81 24.50 4.73
CA TYR A 18 13.22 25.63 5.41
C TYR A 18 11.98 25.19 6.15
N ILE A 19 11.74 25.71 7.34
CA ILE A 19 10.47 25.51 8.06
C ILE A 19 9.76 26.84 8.26
N GLY A 20 8.44 26.81 8.24
CA GLY A 20 7.58 27.96 8.53
C GLY A 20 6.11 27.58 8.59
N LYS A 21 5.25 28.54 8.85
CA LYS A 21 3.80 28.32 8.85
C LYS A 21 3.19 28.79 7.53
N ARG A 22 2.35 27.96 6.91
CA ARG A 22 1.64 28.35 5.68
C ARG A 22 0.64 29.45 5.97
N VAL A 23 0.56 30.43 5.07
CA VAL A 23 -0.52 31.42 5.09
C VAL A 23 -1.40 31.31 3.87
N TRP A 24 -2.70 31.54 4.05
CA TRP A 24 -3.68 31.65 2.98
C TRP A 24 -4.67 32.77 3.30
N LYS A 25 -5.36 33.28 2.29
CA LYS A 25 -6.50 34.18 2.47
C LYS A 25 -7.77 33.34 2.57
N ASP A 26 -8.63 33.62 3.55
CA ASP A 26 -9.96 33.02 3.59
C ASP A 26 -10.92 33.70 2.60
N SER A 27 -12.13 33.15 2.45
CA SER A 27 -13.17 33.69 1.57
C SER A 27 -13.61 35.11 1.94
N SER A 28 -13.33 35.55 3.17
CA SER A 28 -13.58 36.90 3.68
C SER A 28 -12.39 37.84 3.50
N GLY A 29 -11.31 37.39 2.86
CA GLY A 29 -10.11 38.19 2.58
C GLY A 29 -9.11 38.27 3.75
N ASN A 30 -9.38 37.64 4.89
CA ASN A 30 -8.48 37.67 6.04
C ASN A 30 -7.32 36.69 5.85
N VAL A 31 -6.13 37.09 6.30
CA VAL A 31 -4.93 36.23 6.26
C VAL A 31 -4.97 35.26 7.44
N ARG A 32 -5.06 33.96 7.14
CA ARG A 32 -5.02 32.87 8.11
C ARG A 32 -3.67 32.16 8.06
N THR A 33 -3.19 31.74 9.23
CA THR A 33 -1.93 31.00 9.38
C THR A 33 -2.22 29.56 9.81
N ALA A 34 -1.53 28.60 9.20
CA ALA A 34 -1.63 27.19 9.54
C ALA A 34 -1.14 26.97 10.97
N LYS A 35 -1.88 26.18 11.74
CA LYS A 35 -1.39 25.69 13.03
C LYS A 35 -0.10 24.86 12.87
N PRO A 36 -0.03 23.86 11.97
CA PRO A 36 1.18 23.07 11.80
C PRO A 36 2.28 23.79 11.02
N TYR A 37 3.53 23.50 11.38
CA TYR A 37 4.71 23.83 10.61
C TYR A 37 4.75 23.02 9.32
N THR A 38 5.26 23.66 8.27
CA THR A 38 5.49 23.09 6.94
C THR A 38 6.97 23.23 6.61
N ALA A 39 7.56 22.16 6.09
CA ALA A 39 8.87 22.15 5.49
C ALA A 39 8.79 22.50 3.99
N GLU A 40 9.71 23.32 3.53
CA GLU A 40 9.94 23.69 2.14
C GLU A 40 11.37 23.30 1.77
N TYR A 41 11.56 22.61 0.67
CA TYR A 41 12.88 22.19 0.19
C TYR A 41 12.89 22.09 -1.34
N PHE A 42 14.08 22.12 -1.93
CA PHE A 42 14.26 22.02 -3.37
C PHE A 42 14.94 20.70 -3.70
N LEU A 43 14.29 19.88 -4.54
CA LEU A 43 14.79 18.56 -4.92
C LEU A 43 14.50 18.36 -6.42
N GLU A 44 15.50 17.91 -7.18
CA GLU A 44 15.38 17.60 -8.61
C GLU A 44 14.76 18.75 -9.46
N GLY A 45 15.20 19.98 -9.20
CA GLY A 45 14.69 21.14 -9.94
C GLY A 45 13.28 21.58 -9.56
N LYS A 46 12.65 20.96 -8.55
CA LYS A 46 11.29 21.27 -8.10
C LYS A 46 11.27 21.69 -6.63
N GLN A 47 10.49 22.73 -6.36
CA GLN A 47 10.17 23.16 -5.00
C GLN A 47 9.08 22.25 -4.42
N GLN A 48 9.36 21.66 -3.28
CA GLN A 48 8.46 20.75 -2.56
C GLN A 48 8.02 21.36 -1.24
N PHE A 49 6.79 21.07 -0.84
CA PHE A 49 6.22 21.49 0.44
C PHE A 49 5.64 20.28 1.16
N ARG A 50 6.08 20.05 2.41
CA ARG A 50 5.60 18.94 3.23
C ARG A 50 5.13 19.45 4.59
N SER A 51 3.87 19.18 4.95
CA SER A 51 3.39 19.47 6.29
C SER A 51 4.10 18.55 7.29
N LEU A 52 4.69 19.14 8.33
CA LEU A 52 5.32 18.38 9.41
C LEU A 52 4.29 17.88 10.43
N LYS A 53 3.02 18.33 10.33
CA LYS A 53 1.92 18.01 11.25
C LYS A 53 2.21 18.34 12.73
N LEU A 54 3.21 19.19 12.98
CA LEU A 54 3.66 19.59 14.32
C LEU A 54 3.39 21.07 14.54
N THR A 55 2.94 21.44 15.73
CA THR A 55 2.67 22.84 16.12
C THR A 55 3.80 23.46 16.93
N ASN A 56 4.74 22.64 17.43
CA ASN A 56 5.92 23.06 18.19
C ASN A 56 7.13 23.22 17.26
N LYS A 57 7.85 24.35 17.39
CA LYS A 57 9.05 24.69 16.62
C LYS A 57 10.19 23.68 16.81
N VAL A 58 10.48 23.26 18.05
CA VAL A 58 11.59 22.34 18.37
C VAL A 58 11.33 20.97 17.74
N ALA A 59 10.11 20.45 17.89
CA ALA A 59 9.70 19.20 17.25
C ALA A 59 9.73 19.32 15.72
N ALA A 60 9.35 20.48 15.16
CA ALA A 60 9.43 20.72 13.72
C ALA A 60 10.87 20.73 13.19
N ILE A 61 11.84 21.24 13.97
CA ILE A 61 13.27 21.17 13.62
C ILE A 61 13.75 19.72 13.59
N GLN A 62 13.42 18.93 14.61
CA GLN A 62 13.76 17.50 14.65
C GLN A 62 13.15 16.74 13.46
N ALA A 63 11.86 16.96 13.17
CA ALA A 63 11.19 16.37 12.01
C ALA A 63 11.79 16.83 10.67
N ALA A 64 12.33 18.05 10.59
CA ALA A 64 13.05 18.50 9.42
C ALA A 64 14.38 17.75 9.24
N HIS A 65 15.12 17.45 10.32
CA HIS A 65 16.32 16.60 10.22
C HIS A 65 15.99 15.17 9.79
N GLU A 66 14.89 14.59 10.28
CA GLU A 66 14.41 13.29 9.83
C GLU A 66 14.06 13.32 8.34
N LEU A 67 13.31 14.34 7.90
CA LEU A 67 12.99 14.56 6.49
C LEU A 67 14.26 14.67 5.63
N HIS A 68 15.26 15.43 6.08
CA HIS A 68 16.54 15.56 5.39
C HIS A 68 17.26 14.21 5.28
N ARG A 69 17.26 13.41 6.36
CA ARG A 69 17.83 12.07 6.36
C ARG A 69 17.12 11.17 5.35
N SER A 70 15.79 11.13 5.35
CA SER A 70 15.00 10.35 4.39
C SER A 70 15.29 10.74 2.94
N ILE A 71 15.36 12.05 2.65
CA ILE A 71 15.72 12.54 1.30
C ILE A 71 17.12 12.05 0.91
N ARG A 72 18.10 12.14 1.82
CA ARG A 72 19.48 11.70 1.56
C ARG A 72 19.61 10.19 1.36
N LEU A 73 18.76 9.40 2.02
CA LEU A 73 18.71 7.96 1.86
C LEU A 73 17.97 7.52 0.58
N GLY A 74 17.39 8.46 -0.17
CA GLY A 74 16.57 8.15 -1.33
C GLY A 74 15.24 7.50 -0.97
N GLU A 75 14.79 7.62 0.29
CA GLU A 75 13.48 7.09 0.69
C GLU A 75 12.39 7.84 -0.10
N PRO A 76 11.42 7.12 -0.70
CA PRO A 76 10.34 7.74 -1.42
C PRO A 76 9.62 8.75 -0.51
N THR A 77 9.73 10.04 -0.83
CA THR A 77 9.09 11.12 -0.05
C THR A 77 7.64 11.35 -0.44
N ALA A 78 7.17 10.69 -1.50
CA ALA A 78 5.79 10.70 -1.94
C ALA A 78 4.90 9.88 -0.98
N ALA A 79 3.63 10.30 -0.85
CA ALA A 79 2.62 9.41 -0.30
C ALA A 79 2.62 8.10 -1.11
N PRO A 80 2.39 6.94 -0.47
CA PRO A 80 2.31 5.66 -1.17
C PRO A 80 1.38 5.82 -2.38
N ALA A 81 1.87 5.47 -3.57
CA ALA A 81 1.05 5.52 -4.76
C ALA A 81 -0.21 4.69 -4.50
N GLU A 82 -1.39 5.30 -4.63
CA GLU A 82 -2.65 4.58 -4.52
C GLU A 82 -2.80 3.70 -5.77
N ILE A 83 -2.34 2.45 -5.69
CA ILE A 83 -2.52 1.48 -6.77
C ILE A 83 -3.93 0.87 -6.70
N ARG A 84 -4.60 0.83 -7.86
CA ARG A 84 -5.89 0.13 -8.00
C ARG A 84 -5.68 -1.36 -7.83
N LEU A 85 -6.61 -2.04 -7.15
CA LEU A 85 -6.50 -3.48 -6.93
C LEU A 85 -6.48 -4.26 -8.25
N GLU A 86 -7.27 -3.80 -9.22
CA GLU A 86 -7.30 -4.33 -10.59
C GLU A 86 -5.91 -4.28 -11.26
N GLU A 87 -5.26 -3.11 -11.19
CA GLU A 87 -3.93 -2.92 -11.77
C GLU A 87 -2.89 -3.82 -11.08
N MET A 88 -2.96 -3.93 -9.75
CA MET A 88 -2.08 -4.82 -8.99
C MET A 88 -2.28 -6.29 -9.41
N ALA A 89 -3.53 -6.73 -9.59
CA ALA A 89 -3.86 -8.08 -10.02
C ALA A 89 -3.35 -8.37 -11.45
N GLN A 90 -3.57 -7.45 -12.39
CA GLN A 90 -3.10 -7.58 -13.79
C GLN A 90 -1.58 -7.68 -13.87
N ARG A 91 -0.84 -6.81 -13.16
CA ARG A 91 0.63 -6.85 -13.11
C ARG A 91 1.16 -8.15 -12.49
N SER A 92 0.48 -8.65 -11.44
CA SER A 92 0.82 -9.94 -10.83
C SER A 92 0.65 -11.09 -11.82
N LEU A 93 -0.50 -11.17 -12.49
CA LEU A 93 -0.79 -12.20 -13.50
C LEU A 93 0.20 -12.17 -14.66
N ALA A 94 0.55 -10.97 -15.16
CA ALA A 94 1.57 -10.81 -16.19
C ALA A 94 2.93 -11.36 -15.74
N THR A 95 3.31 -11.12 -14.48
CA THR A 95 4.55 -11.64 -13.89
C THR A 95 4.52 -13.17 -13.79
N VAL A 96 3.42 -13.75 -13.27
CA VAL A 96 3.25 -15.21 -13.13
C VAL A 96 3.28 -15.89 -14.50
N ARG A 97 2.72 -15.26 -15.53
CA ARG A 97 2.77 -15.71 -16.92
C ARG A 97 4.20 -15.66 -17.48
N GLY A 98 4.91 -14.55 -17.27
CA GLY A 98 6.32 -14.41 -17.69
C GLY A 98 7.28 -15.40 -17.02
N MET A 99 6.96 -15.86 -15.80
CA MET A 99 7.71 -16.91 -15.11
C MET A 99 7.50 -18.33 -15.69
N GLY A 100 6.64 -18.51 -16.70
CA GLY A 100 6.41 -19.82 -17.32
C GLY A 100 5.70 -20.82 -16.40
N ARG A 101 4.78 -20.36 -15.53
CA ARG A 101 4.01 -21.27 -14.67
C ARG A 101 3.13 -22.22 -15.48
N ALA A 102 2.90 -23.42 -14.95
CA ALA A 102 2.05 -24.41 -15.58
C ALA A 102 0.64 -23.85 -15.89
N PRO A 103 0.01 -24.19 -17.02
CA PRO A 103 -1.27 -23.61 -17.45
C PRO A 103 -2.39 -23.70 -16.40
N LYS A 104 -2.52 -24.85 -15.72
CA LYS A 104 -3.51 -25.03 -14.64
C LYS A 104 -3.26 -24.09 -13.45
N THR A 105 -2.01 -23.75 -13.19
CA THR A 105 -1.67 -22.77 -12.14
C THR A 105 -2.09 -21.37 -12.57
N LEU A 106 -1.81 -20.97 -13.82
CA LEU A 106 -2.23 -19.68 -14.34
C LEU A 106 -3.76 -19.52 -14.30
N GLN A 107 -4.50 -20.52 -14.78
CA GLN A 107 -5.97 -20.53 -14.73
C GLN A 107 -6.50 -20.35 -13.30
N LYS A 108 -5.87 -21.01 -12.31
CA LYS A 108 -6.23 -20.82 -10.90
C LYS A 108 -6.02 -19.38 -10.44
N TYR A 109 -4.88 -18.77 -10.78
CA TYR A 109 -4.59 -17.40 -10.37
C TYR A 109 -5.54 -16.40 -11.04
N GLU A 110 -5.80 -16.58 -12.34
CA GLU A 110 -6.73 -15.76 -13.12
C GLU A 110 -8.14 -15.83 -12.51
N LEU A 111 -8.66 -17.03 -12.26
CA LEU A 111 -9.97 -17.24 -11.64
C LEU A 111 -10.09 -16.56 -10.27
N VAL A 112 -9.08 -16.70 -9.41
CA VAL A 112 -9.12 -16.12 -8.07
C VAL A 112 -9.02 -14.60 -8.12
N CYS A 113 -8.18 -14.05 -8.99
CA CYS A 113 -8.07 -12.60 -9.15
C CYS A 113 -9.38 -11.99 -9.66
N ASP A 114 -10.01 -12.60 -10.67
CA ASP A 114 -11.30 -12.15 -11.19
C ASP A 114 -12.40 -12.20 -10.12
N GLN A 115 -12.49 -13.28 -9.34
CA GLN A 115 -13.44 -13.39 -8.23
C GLN A 115 -13.20 -12.35 -7.13
N LEU A 116 -11.94 -12.14 -6.75
CA LEU A 116 -11.58 -11.12 -5.76
C LEU A 116 -11.94 -9.72 -6.26
N LEU A 117 -11.69 -9.40 -7.53
CA LEU A 117 -12.00 -8.09 -8.09
C LEU A 117 -13.50 -7.82 -8.11
N ARG A 118 -14.32 -8.80 -8.50
CA ARG A 118 -15.79 -8.68 -8.45
C ARG A 118 -16.29 -8.46 -7.03
N PHE A 119 -15.79 -9.26 -6.08
CA PHE A 119 -16.10 -9.08 -4.67
C PHE A 119 -15.71 -7.69 -4.17
N CYS A 120 -14.52 -7.20 -4.51
CA CYS A 120 -14.08 -5.87 -4.12
C CYS A 120 -14.91 -4.76 -4.77
N ASP A 121 -15.38 -4.94 -6.00
CA ASP A 121 -16.26 -3.99 -6.68
C ASP A 121 -17.62 -3.88 -5.98
N GLU A 122 -18.22 -5.01 -5.60
CA GLU A 122 -19.47 -5.07 -4.79
C GLU A 122 -19.31 -4.32 -3.45
N HIS A 123 -18.13 -4.41 -2.84
CA HIS A 123 -17.77 -3.71 -1.61
C HIS A 123 -17.19 -2.29 -1.83
N LYS A 124 -17.23 -1.77 -3.07
CA LYS A 124 -16.74 -0.42 -3.46
C LYS A 124 -15.27 -0.18 -3.10
N LEU A 125 -14.47 -1.24 -3.09
CA LEU A 125 -13.04 -1.19 -2.77
C LEU A 125 -12.20 -1.08 -4.06
N VAL A 126 -11.66 0.11 -4.29
CA VAL A 126 -10.87 0.41 -5.49
C VAL A 126 -9.37 0.18 -5.28
N TYR A 127 -8.84 0.54 -4.10
CA TYR A 127 -7.39 0.61 -3.86
C TYR A 127 -6.88 -0.54 -3.00
N ALA A 128 -5.74 -1.12 -3.41
CA ALA A 128 -5.16 -2.29 -2.73
C ALA A 128 -4.77 -2.00 -1.28
N ASN A 129 -4.28 -0.79 -0.98
CA ASN A 129 -3.90 -0.37 0.38
C ASN A 129 -5.08 -0.27 1.36
N ARG A 130 -6.33 -0.23 0.86
CA ARG A 130 -7.55 -0.18 1.67
C ARG A 130 -8.14 -1.56 1.95
N PHE A 131 -7.61 -2.61 1.34
CA PHE A 131 -8.02 -3.98 1.66
C PHE A 131 -7.72 -4.26 3.14
N SER A 132 -8.59 -5.00 3.82
CA SER A 132 -8.51 -5.24 5.26
C SER A 132 -8.60 -6.73 5.59
N GLU A 133 -8.26 -7.10 6.82
CA GLU A 133 -8.47 -8.45 7.32
C GLU A 133 -9.97 -8.83 7.37
N GLU A 134 -10.84 -7.87 7.69
CA GLU A 134 -12.29 -8.06 7.66
C GLU A 134 -12.78 -8.42 6.25
N LEU A 135 -12.35 -7.66 5.23
CA LEU A 135 -12.69 -7.97 3.84
C LEU A 135 -12.10 -9.29 3.35
N PHE A 136 -10.93 -9.68 3.87
CA PHE A 136 -10.35 -10.99 3.58
C PHE A 136 -11.25 -12.13 4.05
N TRP A 137 -11.77 -12.05 5.27
CA TRP A 137 -12.65 -13.07 5.83
C TRP A 137 -14.06 -13.02 5.22
N ALA A 138 -14.59 -11.84 4.91
CA ALA A 138 -15.83 -11.70 4.15
C ALA A 138 -15.72 -12.35 2.75
N PHE A 139 -14.58 -12.20 2.08
CA PHE A 139 -14.30 -12.92 0.84
C PHE A 139 -14.21 -14.44 1.04
N ALA A 140 -13.66 -14.90 2.18
CA ALA A 140 -13.65 -16.32 2.51
C ALA A 140 -15.07 -16.89 2.69
N GLU A 141 -15.97 -16.11 3.30
CA GLU A 141 -17.37 -16.47 3.55
C GLU A 141 -18.20 -16.51 2.27
N SER A 142 -17.94 -15.64 1.29
CA SER A 142 -18.61 -15.65 -0.03
C SER A 142 -18.32 -16.92 -0.87
N MET A 143 -17.39 -17.75 -0.40
CA MET A 143 -16.97 -19.02 -1.00
C MET A 143 -17.36 -20.24 -0.13
N ASN A 144 -18.33 -20.10 0.77
CA ASN A 144 -18.75 -21.17 1.68
C ASN A 144 -19.27 -22.44 0.96
N GLN A 145 -19.79 -22.30 -0.25
CA GLN A 145 -20.26 -23.38 -1.13
C GLN A 145 -19.15 -24.27 -1.68
N LEU A 146 -17.88 -23.88 -1.53
CA LEU A 146 -16.73 -24.63 -2.03
C LEU A 146 -16.16 -25.57 -0.96
N SER A 147 -15.47 -26.62 -1.40
CA SER A 147 -14.72 -27.49 -0.49
C SER A 147 -13.64 -26.72 0.27
N GLU A 148 -13.34 -27.15 1.51
CA GLU A 148 -12.37 -26.46 2.37
C GLU A 148 -10.99 -26.35 1.72
N LYS A 149 -10.55 -27.39 1.01
CA LYS A 149 -9.31 -27.39 0.21
C LYS A 149 -9.33 -26.30 -0.86
N THR A 150 -10.42 -26.20 -1.60
CA THR A 150 -10.56 -25.17 -2.64
C THR A 150 -10.55 -23.77 -2.04
N ARG A 151 -11.32 -23.53 -0.97
CA ARG A 151 -11.33 -22.24 -0.27
C ARG A 151 -9.94 -21.88 0.25
N HIS A 152 -9.24 -22.82 0.88
CA HIS A 152 -7.85 -22.63 1.33
C HIS A 152 -6.93 -22.22 0.17
N ASP A 153 -6.91 -22.97 -0.93
CA ASP A 153 -6.06 -22.69 -2.09
C ASP A 153 -6.31 -21.28 -2.67
N ARG A 154 -7.58 -20.85 -2.74
CA ARG A 154 -7.94 -19.51 -3.22
C ARG A 154 -7.48 -18.41 -2.26
N LEU A 155 -7.66 -18.60 -0.96
CA LEU A 155 -7.18 -17.65 0.06
C LEU A 155 -5.66 -17.51 0.05
N ILE A 156 -4.93 -18.61 -0.18
CA ILE A 156 -3.47 -18.56 -0.34
C ILE A 156 -3.06 -17.74 -1.57
N VAL A 157 -3.79 -17.84 -2.69
CA VAL A 157 -3.52 -17.00 -3.87
C VAL A 157 -3.71 -15.50 -3.55
N VAL A 158 -4.74 -15.14 -2.79
CA VAL A 158 -4.95 -13.75 -2.33
C VAL A 158 -3.78 -13.29 -1.45
N GLN A 159 -3.35 -14.11 -0.48
CA GLN A 159 -2.19 -13.77 0.35
C GLN A 159 -0.91 -13.58 -0.48
N GLN A 160 -0.71 -14.43 -1.49
CA GLN A 160 0.43 -14.32 -2.40
C GLN A 160 0.39 -13.06 -3.26
N LEU A 161 -0.80 -12.63 -3.71
CA LEU A 161 -0.97 -11.38 -4.46
C LEU A 161 -0.51 -10.18 -3.63
N PHE A 162 -1.02 -10.03 -2.40
CA PHE A 162 -0.64 -8.91 -1.52
C PHE A 162 0.80 -9.00 -1.02
N LYS A 163 1.32 -10.21 -0.83
CA LYS A 163 2.74 -10.42 -0.52
C LYS A 163 3.62 -9.97 -1.69
N TRP A 164 3.31 -10.40 -2.91
CA TRP A 164 4.03 -10.00 -4.12
C TRP A 164 3.98 -8.48 -4.33
N GLY A 165 2.79 -7.88 -4.22
CA GLY A 165 2.60 -6.44 -4.38
C GLY A 165 3.38 -5.60 -3.37
N CYS A 166 3.60 -6.13 -2.17
CA CYS A 166 4.37 -5.46 -1.12
C CYS A 166 5.87 -5.71 -1.20
N GLU A 167 6.29 -6.98 -1.32
CA GLU A 167 7.70 -7.38 -1.12
C GLU A 167 8.50 -7.46 -2.41
N ARG A 168 7.85 -7.67 -3.56
CA ARG A 168 8.55 -7.88 -4.84
C ARG A 168 8.35 -6.74 -5.82
N ALA A 169 7.11 -6.29 -5.97
CA ALA A 169 6.77 -5.23 -6.90
C ALA A 169 6.75 -3.84 -6.26
N GLU A 170 6.83 -3.77 -4.92
CA GLU A 170 6.86 -2.52 -4.12
C GLU A 170 5.72 -1.54 -4.46
N LEU A 171 4.57 -2.08 -4.91
CA LEU A 171 3.39 -1.31 -5.33
C LEU A 171 2.57 -0.82 -4.13
N ILE A 172 2.66 -1.54 -3.00
CA ILE A 172 2.09 -1.14 -1.72
C ILE A 172 3.17 -1.14 -0.64
N THR A 173 3.18 -0.12 0.21
CA THR A 173 4.19 0.03 1.28
C THR A 173 4.02 -1.01 2.39
N LYS A 174 2.79 -1.50 2.59
CA LYS A 174 2.47 -2.46 3.65
C LYS A 174 1.42 -3.44 3.15
N ASN A 175 1.70 -4.72 3.30
CA ASN A 175 0.71 -5.77 3.10
C ASN A 175 -0.36 -5.70 4.21
N PRO A 176 -1.64 -5.41 3.87
CA PRO A 176 -2.71 -5.24 4.84
C PRO A 176 -3.09 -6.54 5.56
N ILE A 177 -2.89 -7.68 4.91
CA ILE A 177 -3.28 -9.01 5.41
C ILE A 177 -2.08 -9.86 5.85
N ARG A 178 -0.92 -9.22 6.09
CA ARG A 178 0.34 -9.92 6.43
C ARG A 178 0.26 -10.81 7.68
N LYS A 179 -0.64 -10.49 8.61
CA LYS A 179 -0.81 -11.23 9.88
C LYS A 179 -1.85 -12.33 9.79
N VAL A 180 -2.64 -12.35 8.72
CA VAL A 180 -3.72 -13.33 8.54
C VAL A 180 -3.14 -14.73 8.40
N ARG A 181 -3.67 -15.67 9.16
CA ARG A 181 -3.27 -17.08 9.10
C ARG A 181 -4.44 -17.92 8.60
N VAL A 182 -4.29 -18.51 7.42
CA VAL A 182 -5.28 -19.44 6.87
C VAL A 182 -4.94 -20.85 7.37
N ARG A 183 -5.87 -21.47 8.10
CA ARG A 183 -5.71 -22.86 8.56
C ARG A 183 -5.66 -23.79 7.34
N LYS A 184 -4.66 -24.68 7.30
CA LYS A 184 -4.59 -25.73 6.30
C LYS A 184 -5.66 -26.79 6.60
N PRO A 185 -6.53 -27.14 5.64
CA PRO A 185 -7.54 -28.18 5.84
C PRO A 185 -6.87 -29.55 5.95
N PRO A 186 -7.51 -30.52 6.63
CA PRO A 186 -7.03 -31.88 6.67
C PRO A 186 -6.95 -32.48 5.25
N PRO A 187 -6.08 -33.47 5.02
CA PRO A 187 -6.09 -34.23 3.77
C PRO A 187 -7.48 -34.82 3.54
N THR A 188 -7.98 -34.71 2.31
CA THR A 188 -9.16 -35.48 1.91
C THR A 188 -8.69 -36.90 1.61
N ASP A 189 -9.32 -37.91 2.20
CA ASP A 189 -9.01 -39.30 1.93
C ASP A 189 -9.17 -39.59 0.43
N GLN A 190 -8.08 -39.96 -0.21
CA GLN A 190 -8.11 -40.45 -1.59
C GLN A 190 -8.26 -41.96 -1.55
N PRO A 191 -9.23 -42.55 -2.29
CA PRO A 191 -9.28 -43.99 -2.43
C PRO A 191 -7.97 -44.46 -3.04
N CYS A 192 -7.23 -45.27 -2.29
CA CYS A 192 -6.06 -45.96 -2.80
C CYS A 192 -6.57 -47.23 -3.49
N PHE A 193 -6.35 -47.35 -4.79
CA PHE A 193 -6.68 -48.57 -5.51
C PHE A 193 -5.76 -49.69 -5.02
N THR A 194 -6.33 -50.72 -4.42
CA THR A 194 -5.63 -51.96 -4.12
C THR A 194 -5.58 -52.83 -5.38
N PRO A 195 -4.56 -53.69 -5.56
CA PRO A 195 -4.44 -54.55 -6.76
C PRO A 195 -5.64 -55.50 -7.00
N GLU A 196 -6.50 -55.66 -6.00
CA GLU A 196 -7.69 -56.52 -5.99
C GLU A 196 -8.97 -55.81 -6.50
N GLN A 197 -8.90 -54.51 -6.85
CA GLN A 197 -10.00 -53.69 -7.42
C GLN A 197 -9.81 -53.47 -8.92
#